data_AF-A0A4Z0LVZ5-F1
#
_entry.id   AF-A0A4Z0LVZ5-F1
#
_cell.length_a   1.000
_cell.length_b   1.000
_cell.length_c   1.000
_cell.angle_alpha   90.00
_cell.angle_beta   90.00
_cell.angle_gamma   90.00
#
_symmetry.space_group_name_H-M   'P 1'
#
loop_
_entity.id
_entity.type
_entity.pdbx_description
1 polymer ?
#
loop_
_entity_poly.entity_id
_entity_poly.type
_entity_poly.pdbx_seq_one_letter_code
_entity_poly.pdbx_strand_id
1 'polypeptide(L)'
;MNYQNNVRIEREANGDYVLYWDDNFSTSPVEIYAADSPAAAMNGTLVGTGTCGSVRIDTLREPVRHYFHLVPEGKTGTTVGERALSVGGGMNLRDLGGYRTGDGRQVRWGKLYRSGKLSIATQSGMDYLSSLGLKVNCDFRVARDFTGATNTLPDEVEALNLPVDAGSFSTFFKTITQEQLNEAAMVETMREVNRQLVTQYQDEYRQMFAALLALEDGGFLVNCTAGKDRTGYAAALILHALGVPRETIVHDYLLSARYFSIDPNAVDHAAMASKYPPEVLAILKSDATKPLGEVRSDYLEAAFSAMEAASGSVERYLEEVLGVGEPERAVLRERYTTNDQ
;
A
#
# COMPACT_ATOMS: atom_id res chain seq x y z
N MET A 1 -0.59 -14.27 14.13
CA MET A 1 -0.21 -13.30 13.07
C MET A 1 0.43 -14.11 11.98
N ASN A 2 -0.09 -14.08 10.75
CA ASN A 2 0.58 -14.75 9.63
C ASN A 2 1.74 -13.84 9.20
N TYR A 3 2.96 -14.20 9.60
CA TYR A 3 4.16 -13.55 9.13
C TYR A 3 4.34 -13.90 7.65
N GLN A 4 4.42 -12.90 6.79
CA GLN A 4 4.81 -13.17 5.41
C GLN A 4 6.29 -13.53 5.40
N ASN A 5 6.61 -14.71 4.86
CA ASN A 5 7.95 -15.31 4.94
C ASN A 5 8.43 -15.61 6.37
N ASN A 6 7.54 -15.72 7.36
CA ASN A 6 7.90 -16.08 8.73
C ASN A 6 8.84 -15.07 9.44
N VAL A 7 9.02 -13.88 8.85
CA VAL A 7 9.87 -12.78 9.34
C VAL A 7 9.10 -11.46 9.25
N ARG A 8 9.29 -10.57 10.22
CA ARG A 8 8.70 -9.22 10.24
C ARG A 8 9.67 -8.22 10.87
N ILE A 9 9.69 -7.01 10.33
CA ILE A 9 10.45 -5.89 10.86
C ILE A 9 9.48 -4.80 11.32
N GLU A 10 9.70 -4.28 12.52
CA GLU A 10 9.05 -3.07 13.01
C GLU A 10 10.13 -2.04 13.36
N ARG A 11 9.93 -0.79 12.95
CA ARG A 11 10.79 0.32 13.35
C ARG A 11 10.10 1.12 14.45
N GLU A 12 10.78 1.24 15.59
CA GLU A 12 10.29 1.95 16.75
C GLU A 12 10.43 3.47 16.56
N ALA A 13 9.69 4.25 17.35
CA ALA A 13 9.66 5.71 17.21
C ALA A 13 11.02 6.39 17.49
N ASN A 14 11.92 5.71 18.22
CA ASN A 14 13.30 6.14 18.46
C ASN A 14 14.25 5.81 17.29
N GLY A 15 13.76 5.13 16.25
CA GLY A 15 14.53 4.74 15.07
C GLY A 15 15.08 3.31 15.09
N ASP A 16 15.01 2.62 16.24
CA ASP A 16 15.50 1.25 16.39
C ASP A 16 14.68 0.27 15.55
N TYR A 17 15.30 -0.80 15.09
CA TYR A 17 14.62 -1.89 14.40
C TYR A 17 14.42 -3.06 15.35
N VAL A 18 13.24 -3.66 15.33
CA VAL A 18 12.98 -4.95 15.97
C VAL A 18 12.58 -5.95 14.89
N LEU A 19 13.42 -6.96 14.73
CA LEU A 19 13.22 -8.07 13.81
C LEU A 19 12.58 -9.21 14.58
N TYR A 20 11.51 -9.78 14.03
CA TYR A 20 10.77 -10.90 14.58
C TYR A 20 10.79 -12.05 13.58
N TRP A 21 10.95 -13.28 14.05
CA TRP A 21 10.72 -14.47 13.24
C TRP A 21 10.17 -15.64 14.08
N ASP A 22 9.49 -16.57 13.43
CA ASP A 22 8.94 -17.77 14.07
C ASP A 22 9.75 -19.04 13.76
N ASP A 23 9.34 -20.15 14.37
CA ASP A 23 10.00 -21.45 14.22
C ASP A 23 9.92 -22.02 12.79
N ASN A 24 8.96 -21.56 11.98
CA ASN A 24 8.88 -21.94 10.57
C ASN A 24 9.95 -21.24 9.73
N PHE A 25 10.50 -20.12 10.20
CA PHE A 25 11.69 -19.51 9.61
C PHE A 25 12.95 -20.23 10.06
N SER A 26 13.23 -20.18 11.37
CA SER A 26 14.42 -20.80 11.95
C SER A 26 14.27 -21.05 13.44
N THR A 27 14.67 -22.26 13.86
CA THR A 27 14.96 -22.62 15.24
C THR A 27 16.46 -22.60 15.57
N SER A 28 17.30 -22.40 14.55
CA SER A 28 18.76 -22.27 14.65
C SER A 28 19.18 -20.80 14.76
N PRO A 29 20.41 -20.51 15.21
CA PRO A 29 20.99 -19.17 15.13
C PRO A 29 20.82 -18.54 13.74
N VAL A 30 20.51 -17.25 13.73
CA VAL A 30 20.32 -16.41 12.55
C VAL A 30 21.31 -15.26 12.65
N GLU A 31 22.14 -15.09 11.62
CA GLU A 31 22.97 -13.91 11.42
C GLU A 31 22.16 -12.84 10.69
N ILE A 32 22.29 -11.58 11.13
CA ILE A 32 21.49 -10.46 10.61
C ILE A 32 22.46 -9.44 10.02
N TYR A 33 22.39 -9.29 8.70
CA TYR A 33 23.15 -8.29 7.96
C TYR A 33 22.25 -7.13 7.58
N ALA A 34 22.78 -5.91 7.52
CA ALA A 34 22.02 -4.74 7.13
C ALA A 34 22.74 -3.87 6.10
N ALA A 35 21.94 -3.21 5.25
CA ALA A 35 22.39 -2.17 4.33
C ALA A 35 21.23 -1.19 4.03
N ASP A 36 21.50 -0.15 3.23
CA ASP A 36 20.54 0.86 2.78
C ASP A 36 19.77 0.47 1.50
N SER A 37 20.08 -0.68 0.91
CA SER A 37 19.34 -1.25 -0.21
C SER A 37 19.17 -2.77 -0.09
N PRO A 38 18.11 -3.36 -0.68
CA PRO A 38 17.88 -4.81 -0.59
C PRO A 38 19.02 -5.64 -1.16
N ALA A 39 19.61 -5.22 -2.28
CA ALA A 39 20.71 -5.93 -2.93
C ALA A 39 22.00 -5.85 -2.10
N ALA A 40 22.28 -4.69 -1.49
CA ALA A 40 23.46 -4.54 -0.64
C ALA A 40 23.35 -5.31 0.68
N ALA A 41 22.12 -5.55 1.18
CA ALA A 41 21.92 -6.24 2.47
C ALA A 41 22.49 -7.67 2.48
N MET A 42 22.51 -8.36 1.33
CA MET A 42 23.09 -9.71 1.21
C MET A 42 24.59 -9.77 1.53
N ASN A 43 25.30 -8.69 1.27
CA ASN A 43 26.72 -8.52 1.58
C ASN A 43 26.89 -7.37 2.59
N GLY A 44 25.87 -7.15 3.41
CA GLY A 44 25.79 -6.02 4.33
C GLY A 44 26.71 -6.17 5.53
N THR A 45 26.58 -5.23 6.46
CA THR A 45 27.31 -5.32 7.74
C THR A 45 26.57 -6.22 8.70
N LEU A 46 27.26 -7.15 9.37
CA LEU A 46 26.66 -7.94 10.46
C LEU A 46 26.28 -7.00 11.61
N VAL A 47 24.99 -6.89 11.90
CA VAL A 47 24.44 -5.99 12.92
C VAL A 47 23.90 -6.72 14.14
N GLY A 48 23.70 -8.03 14.06
CA GLY A 48 23.24 -8.83 15.19
C GLY A 48 23.13 -10.31 14.86
N THR A 49 22.88 -11.09 15.91
CA THR A 49 22.59 -12.53 15.83
C THR A 49 21.48 -12.88 16.82
N GLY A 50 20.64 -13.85 16.51
CA GLY A 50 19.62 -14.35 17.45
C GLY A 50 19.20 -15.78 17.16
N THR A 51 18.65 -16.50 18.15
CA THR A 51 18.30 -17.93 18.01
C THR A 51 16.80 -18.19 17.89
N CYS A 52 15.94 -17.33 18.45
CA CYS A 52 14.49 -17.39 18.24
C CYS A 52 13.80 -16.11 18.76
N GLY A 53 12.63 -15.80 18.22
CA GLY A 53 11.78 -14.72 18.70
C GLY A 53 12.09 -13.38 18.05
N SER A 54 12.80 -12.49 18.76
CA SER A 54 13.08 -11.14 18.28
C SER A 54 14.46 -10.62 18.64
N VAL A 55 15.07 -9.86 17.72
CA VAL A 55 16.33 -9.13 17.94
C VAL A 55 16.10 -7.64 17.71
N ARG A 56 16.55 -6.82 18.66
CA ARG A 56 16.57 -5.36 18.52
C ARG A 56 17.94 -4.92 17.97
N ILE A 57 17.92 -4.01 17.00
CA ILE A 57 19.07 -3.35 16.40
C ILE A 57 18.96 -1.85 16.67
N ASP A 58 19.82 -1.33 17.54
CA ASP A 58 19.85 0.07 18.02
C ASP A 58 21.09 0.86 17.53
N THR A 59 21.89 0.21 16.68
CA THR A 59 23.16 0.70 16.12
C THR A 59 23.01 1.42 14.78
N LEU A 60 21.89 1.20 14.08
CA LEU A 60 21.60 1.79 12.77
C LEU A 60 20.85 3.11 12.96
N ARG A 61 21.59 4.23 13.03
CA ARG A 61 21.03 5.56 13.28
C ARG A 61 21.35 6.52 12.15
N GLU A 62 20.46 6.57 11.16
CA GLU A 62 20.47 7.56 10.09
C GLU A 62 19.01 7.77 9.61
N PRO A 63 18.68 8.89 8.93
CA PRO A 63 17.33 9.10 8.38
C PRO A 63 17.04 8.20 7.17
N VAL A 64 17.89 7.21 6.89
CA VAL A 64 17.73 6.27 5.79
C VAL A 64 17.01 5.00 6.25
N ARG A 65 16.26 4.43 5.32
CA ARG A 65 15.66 3.12 5.48
C ARG A 65 16.73 2.03 5.38
N HIS A 66 16.64 1.02 6.23
CA HIS A 66 17.51 -0.16 6.18
C HIS A 66 16.74 -1.42 5.75
N TYR A 67 17.45 -2.29 5.06
CA TYR A 67 17.02 -3.63 4.70
C TYR A 67 17.93 -4.64 5.38
N PHE A 68 17.37 -5.80 5.71
CA PHE A 68 18.05 -6.81 6.51
C PHE A 68 18.07 -8.14 5.76
N HIS A 69 19.23 -8.76 5.69
CA HIS A 69 19.40 -10.12 5.19
C HIS A 69 19.62 -11.05 6.38
N LEU A 70 18.67 -11.96 6.62
CA LEU A 70 18.68 -12.89 7.73
C LEU A 70 19.13 -14.25 7.22
N VAL A 71 20.25 -14.75 7.72
CA VAL A 71 20.87 -16.02 7.32
C VAL A 71 20.78 -17.02 8.46
N PRO A 72 19.83 -17.97 8.42
CA PRO A 72 19.82 -19.08 9.35
C PRO A 72 21.03 -19.99 9.13
N GLU A 73 21.58 -20.55 10.21
CA GLU A 73 22.70 -21.48 10.13
C GLU A 73 22.42 -22.63 9.14
N GLY A 74 23.29 -22.77 8.13
CA GLY A 74 23.19 -23.83 7.12
C GLY A 74 22.06 -23.68 6.09
N LYS A 75 21.39 -22.51 6.01
CA LYS A 75 20.33 -22.22 5.03
C LYS A 75 20.66 -20.98 4.18
N THR A 76 19.92 -20.79 3.09
CA THR A 76 19.94 -19.52 2.35
C THR A 76 19.23 -18.43 3.16
N GLY A 77 19.68 -17.19 3.00
CA GLY A 77 19.18 -16.07 3.77
C GLY A 77 18.10 -15.28 3.05
N THR A 78 17.12 -14.75 3.79
CA THR A 78 16.05 -13.94 3.21
C THR A 78 16.31 -12.45 3.43
N THR A 79 16.11 -11.64 2.39
CA THR A 79 16.12 -10.17 2.52
C THR A 79 14.73 -9.64 2.83
N VAL A 80 14.62 -8.84 3.87
CA VAL A 80 13.37 -8.22 4.35
C VAL A 80 13.58 -6.74 4.64
N GLY A 81 12.52 -5.95 4.47
CA GLY A 81 12.45 -4.56 4.90
C GLY A 81 11.29 -4.33 5.86
N GLU A 82 11.30 -3.20 6.57
CA GLU A 82 10.09 -2.72 7.23
C GLU A 82 8.99 -2.48 6.19
N ARG A 83 7.79 -3.03 6.43
CA ARG A 83 6.67 -2.87 5.50
C ARG A 83 5.99 -1.52 5.70
N ALA A 84 5.57 -1.24 6.93
CA ALA A 84 4.92 0.01 7.29
C ALA A 84 5.97 1.07 7.56
N LEU A 85 5.89 2.19 6.85
CA LEU A 85 6.90 3.23 6.91
C LEU A 85 6.33 4.40 7.72
N SER A 86 6.84 4.55 8.95
CA SER A 86 6.40 5.57 9.89
C SER A 86 6.99 6.93 9.51
N VAL A 87 6.32 7.64 8.61
CA VAL A 87 6.70 9.01 8.21
C VAL A 87 5.71 10.00 8.81
N GLY A 88 6.20 10.99 9.56
CA GLY A 88 5.35 12.00 10.19
C GLY A 88 4.47 12.74 9.18
N GLY A 89 3.14 12.63 9.31
CA GLY A 89 2.17 13.22 8.37
C GLY A 89 1.81 12.32 7.17
N GLY A 90 2.51 11.21 6.98
CA GLY A 90 2.16 10.18 6.01
C GLY A 90 1.12 9.23 6.60
N MET A 91 0.03 8.99 5.87
CA MET A 91 -0.98 8.02 6.29
C MET A 91 -0.83 6.73 5.51
N ASN A 92 -0.95 5.58 6.19
CA ASN A 92 -1.07 4.27 5.54
C ASN A 92 0.07 3.96 4.53
N LEU A 93 1.24 4.59 4.70
CA LEU A 93 2.40 4.47 3.83
C LEU A 93 3.11 3.13 4.07
N ARG A 94 3.25 2.33 3.02
CA ARG A 94 3.94 1.05 3.08
C ARG A 94 4.54 0.61 1.75
N ASP A 95 5.56 -0.21 1.86
CA ASP A 95 6.18 -0.94 0.76
C ASP A 95 5.38 -2.22 0.43
N LEU A 96 5.23 -2.51 -0.86
CA LEU A 96 4.58 -3.70 -1.40
C LEU A 96 5.56 -4.86 -1.67
N GLY A 97 6.84 -4.71 -1.33
CA GLY A 97 7.86 -5.76 -1.43
C GLY A 97 7.59 -6.96 -0.51
N GLY A 98 8.29 -8.06 -0.74
CA GLY A 98 8.24 -9.24 0.13
C GLY A 98 7.08 -10.21 -0.14
N TYR A 99 6.04 -9.83 -0.90
CA TYR A 99 4.97 -10.77 -1.26
C TYR A 99 5.48 -11.84 -2.22
N ARG A 100 5.11 -13.10 -1.99
CA ARG A 100 5.44 -14.20 -2.90
C ARG A 100 4.48 -14.25 -4.07
N THR A 101 5.01 -14.54 -5.25
CA THR A 101 4.26 -14.83 -6.46
C THR A 101 3.99 -16.33 -6.57
N GLY A 102 2.99 -16.72 -7.36
CA GLY A 102 2.63 -18.13 -7.56
C GLY A 102 3.73 -18.98 -8.21
N ASP A 103 4.71 -18.36 -8.86
CA ASP A 103 5.88 -19.03 -9.46
C ASP A 103 7.10 -19.08 -8.51
N GLY A 104 6.95 -18.67 -7.26
CA GLY A 104 7.98 -18.77 -6.23
C GLY A 104 8.91 -17.57 -6.10
N ARG A 105 8.80 -16.56 -6.98
CA ARG A 105 9.49 -15.28 -6.86
C ARG A 105 8.92 -14.43 -5.72
N GLN A 106 9.59 -13.32 -5.44
CA GLN A 106 9.17 -12.34 -4.47
C GLN A 106 9.10 -10.95 -5.10
N VAL A 107 8.07 -10.16 -4.77
CA VAL A 107 8.03 -8.74 -5.12
C VAL A 107 9.22 -8.03 -4.49
N ARG A 108 10.00 -7.30 -5.28
CA ARG A 108 11.21 -6.61 -4.82
C ARG A 108 10.87 -5.53 -3.81
N TRP A 109 11.58 -5.53 -2.69
CA TRP A 109 11.56 -4.44 -1.73
C TRP A 109 12.06 -3.13 -2.34
N GLY A 110 11.53 -2.02 -1.86
CA GLY A 110 12.00 -0.68 -2.22
C GLY A 110 11.55 -0.17 -3.59
N LYS A 111 10.65 -0.88 -4.29
CA LYS A 111 10.25 -0.54 -5.66
C LYS A 111 8.81 -0.11 -5.81
N LEU A 112 7.90 -0.66 -5.02
CA LEU A 112 6.47 -0.41 -5.14
C LEU A 112 5.92 0.02 -3.79
N TYR A 113 5.23 1.16 -3.75
CA TYR A 113 4.74 1.77 -2.54
C TYR A 113 3.27 2.15 -2.68
N ARG A 114 2.58 2.18 -1.55
CA ARG A 114 1.23 2.74 -1.45
C ARG A 114 1.09 3.62 -0.22
N SER A 115 0.29 4.68 -0.33
CA SER A 115 -0.01 5.56 0.81
C SER A 115 -1.38 6.21 0.70
N GLY A 116 -1.83 6.83 1.80
CA GLY A 116 -2.77 7.95 1.75
C GLY A 116 -2.06 9.24 1.38
N LYS A 117 -2.65 10.38 1.74
CA LYS A 117 -2.03 11.68 1.50
C LYS A 117 -0.67 11.76 2.20
N LEU A 118 0.30 12.39 1.54
CA LEU A 118 1.62 12.66 2.07
C LEU A 118 1.74 14.16 2.36
N SER A 119 0.97 14.64 3.33
CA SER A 119 1.07 16.03 3.80
C SER A 119 2.17 16.10 4.87
N ILE A 120 3.42 15.92 4.43
CA ILE A 120 4.58 15.89 5.32
C ILE A 120 4.96 17.33 5.67
N ALA A 121 4.97 17.63 6.98
CA ALA A 121 5.29 18.95 7.50
C ALA A 121 6.66 19.02 8.21
N THR A 122 7.33 17.88 8.43
CA THR A 122 8.63 17.82 9.13
C THR A 122 9.77 17.51 8.16
N GLN A 123 10.92 18.16 8.37
CA GLN A 123 12.14 17.90 7.58
C GLN A 123 12.55 16.41 7.63
N SER A 124 12.47 15.79 8.80
CA SER A 124 12.78 14.36 8.97
C SER A 124 11.90 13.44 8.13
N GLY A 125 10.64 13.82 7.88
CA GLY A 125 9.76 13.04 7.01
C GLY A 125 10.14 13.18 5.53
N MET A 126 10.57 14.39 5.13
CA MET A 126 11.07 14.66 3.78
C MET A 126 12.39 13.94 3.51
N ASP A 127 13.32 13.95 4.48
CA ASP A 127 14.60 13.24 4.38
C ASP A 127 14.35 11.73 4.23
N TYR A 128 13.43 11.18 5.03
CA TYR A 128 13.06 9.77 4.93
C TYR A 128 12.39 9.44 3.59
N LEU A 129 11.43 10.25 3.10
CA LEU A 129 10.84 10.05 1.76
C LEU A 129 11.89 10.10 0.66
N SER A 130 12.87 11.00 0.75
CA SER A 130 13.99 11.09 -0.20
C SER A 130 14.82 9.80 -0.17
N SER A 131 15.00 9.18 1.00
CA SER A 131 15.72 7.90 1.14
C SER A 131 15.02 6.72 0.47
N LEU A 132 13.71 6.81 0.18
CA LEU A 132 12.96 5.73 -0.48
C LEU A 132 13.26 5.62 -1.98
N GLY A 133 13.98 6.58 -2.56
CA GLY A 133 14.33 6.60 -3.98
C GLY A 133 13.11 6.70 -4.90
N LEU A 134 12.03 7.35 -4.44
CA LEU A 134 10.82 7.55 -5.24
C LEU A 134 11.15 8.35 -6.50
N LYS A 135 10.49 7.99 -7.61
CA LYS A 135 10.60 8.69 -8.89
C LYS A 135 9.25 9.08 -9.47
N VAL A 136 8.22 8.28 -9.18
CA VAL A 136 6.85 8.56 -9.65
C VAL A 136 5.88 8.42 -8.47
N ASN A 137 4.97 9.38 -8.34
CA ASN A 137 3.79 9.31 -7.50
C ASN A 137 2.52 9.48 -8.34
N CYS A 138 1.74 8.41 -8.48
CA CYS A 138 0.39 8.43 -9.04
C CYS A 138 -0.62 8.84 -7.96
N ASP A 139 -1.16 10.05 -8.07
CA ASP A 139 -2.15 10.59 -7.14
C ASP A 139 -3.57 10.49 -7.69
N PHE A 140 -4.40 9.65 -7.05
CA PHE A 140 -5.79 9.43 -7.45
C PHE A 140 -6.79 10.43 -6.87
N ARG A 141 -6.32 11.46 -6.15
CA ARG A 141 -7.19 12.47 -5.54
C ARG A 141 -7.78 13.41 -6.57
N VAL A 142 -9.02 13.81 -6.32
CA VAL A 142 -9.71 14.85 -7.09
C VAL A 142 -9.55 16.21 -6.43
N ALA A 143 -9.78 17.32 -7.13
CA ALA A 143 -9.57 18.69 -6.62
C ALA A 143 -10.17 18.94 -5.22
N ARG A 144 -11.37 18.40 -4.94
CA ARG A 144 -12.04 18.53 -3.64
C ARG A 144 -11.37 17.75 -2.49
N ASP A 145 -10.50 16.80 -2.78
CA ASP A 145 -9.75 16.04 -1.78
C ASP A 145 -8.52 16.81 -1.26
N PHE A 146 -8.17 17.94 -1.88
CA PHE A 146 -7.00 18.77 -1.52
C PHE A 146 -7.29 19.83 -0.44
N THR A 147 -8.41 19.72 0.30
CA THR A 147 -8.68 20.62 1.44
C THR A 147 -7.64 20.38 2.55
N GLY A 148 -6.66 21.28 2.70
CA GLY A 148 -5.62 21.23 3.72
C GLY A 148 -4.20 21.41 3.15
N ALA A 149 -3.66 20.40 2.46
CA ALA A 149 -2.31 20.43 1.89
C ALA A 149 -2.15 19.48 0.69
N THR A 150 -1.38 19.91 -0.31
CA THR A 150 -0.85 19.06 -1.38
C THR A 150 0.06 17.97 -0.81
N ASN A 151 0.38 16.94 -1.60
CA ASN A 151 1.49 16.08 -1.21
C ASN A 151 2.77 16.93 -1.21
N THR A 152 3.58 16.81 -0.16
CA THR A 152 4.94 17.34 -0.14
C THR A 152 5.85 16.18 -0.52
N LEU A 153 6.39 16.23 -1.73
CA LEU A 153 7.27 15.19 -2.29
C LEU A 153 8.66 15.79 -2.54
N PRO A 154 9.72 14.97 -2.51
CA PRO A 154 11.03 15.40 -3.00
C PRO A 154 10.95 15.90 -4.45
N ASP A 155 11.78 16.88 -4.82
CA ASP A 155 11.75 17.55 -6.13
C ASP A 155 11.97 16.59 -7.30
N GLU A 156 12.71 15.50 -7.07
CA GLU A 156 12.98 14.46 -8.06
C GLU A 156 11.81 13.50 -8.32
N VAL A 157 10.69 13.63 -7.61
CA VAL A 157 9.51 12.80 -7.77
C VAL A 157 8.52 13.44 -8.74
N GLU A 158 8.29 12.79 -9.88
CA GLU A 158 7.23 13.17 -10.80
C GLU A 158 5.86 12.84 -10.19
N ALA A 159 5.00 13.86 -10.06
CA ALA A 159 3.63 13.69 -9.59
C ALA A 159 2.68 13.57 -10.78
N LEU A 160 2.16 12.35 -11.02
CA LEU A 160 1.14 12.07 -12.02
C LEU A 160 -0.25 12.15 -11.37
N ASN A 161 -1.04 13.14 -11.75
CA ASN A 161 -2.39 13.32 -11.23
C ASN A 161 -3.41 12.56 -12.10
N LEU A 162 -4.03 11.52 -11.54
CA LEU A 162 -4.99 10.62 -12.20
C LEU A 162 -6.31 10.63 -11.44
N PRO A 163 -7.15 11.67 -11.59
CA PRO A 163 -8.29 11.90 -10.69
C PRO A 163 -9.33 10.78 -10.76
N VAL A 164 -9.51 10.03 -9.66
CA VAL A 164 -10.55 9.00 -9.53
C VAL A 164 -11.61 9.49 -8.53
N ASP A 165 -12.83 9.72 -9.03
CA ASP A 165 -13.94 10.31 -8.27
C ASP A 165 -14.84 9.30 -7.54
N ALA A 166 -14.44 8.02 -7.52
CA ALA A 166 -15.14 6.97 -6.80
C ALA A 166 -15.10 7.21 -5.28
N GLY A 167 -16.24 6.98 -4.61
CA GLY A 167 -16.38 7.23 -3.17
C GLY A 167 -16.83 8.66 -2.82
N SER A 168 -17.38 9.40 -3.79
CA SER A 168 -18.12 10.63 -3.53
C SER A 168 -19.48 10.34 -2.92
N PHE A 169 -19.63 10.54 -1.61
CA PHE A 169 -20.93 10.28 -0.96
C PHE A 169 -21.86 11.50 -0.96
N SER A 170 -21.44 12.65 -1.48
CA SER A 170 -22.22 13.90 -1.39
C SER A 170 -23.58 13.79 -2.06
N THR A 171 -23.67 13.16 -3.24
CA THR A 171 -24.95 12.95 -3.92
C THR A 171 -25.78 11.88 -3.22
N PHE A 172 -25.14 10.77 -2.84
CA PHE A 172 -25.77 9.66 -2.11
C PHE A 172 -26.44 10.13 -0.81
N PHE A 173 -25.73 10.88 0.02
CA PHE A 173 -26.25 11.38 1.29
C PHE A 173 -27.29 12.48 1.14
N LYS A 174 -27.32 13.20 0.02
CA LYS A 174 -28.42 14.15 -0.27
C LYS A 174 -29.74 13.44 -0.57
N THR A 175 -29.70 12.19 -1.01
CA THR A 175 -30.87 11.44 -1.48
C THR A 175 -31.30 10.31 -0.55
N ILE A 176 -30.46 9.88 0.39
CA ILE A 176 -30.77 8.78 1.29
C ILE A 176 -31.84 9.17 2.32
N THR A 177 -32.81 8.29 2.56
CA THR A 177 -33.80 8.46 3.64
C THR A 177 -33.29 7.92 4.98
N GLN A 178 -33.90 8.33 6.09
CA GLN A 178 -33.59 7.78 7.42
C GLN A 178 -33.79 6.25 7.50
N GLU A 179 -34.81 5.71 6.82
CA GLU A 179 -35.06 4.26 6.78
C GLU A 179 -33.97 3.51 6.00
N GLN A 180 -33.39 4.16 4.98
CA GLN A 180 -32.30 3.60 4.17
C GLN A 180 -30.93 3.74 4.84
N LEU A 181 -30.79 4.62 5.84
CA LEU A 181 -29.54 4.86 6.55
C LEU A 181 -29.27 3.74 7.56
N ASN A 182 -28.71 2.64 7.08
CA ASN A 182 -28.28 1.52 7.91
C ASN A 182 -26.93 0.95 7.45
N GLU A 183 -26.33 0.11 8.29
CA GLU A 183 -25.00 -0.46 8.04
C GLU A 183 -24.94 -1.25 6.73
N ALA A 184 -25.94 -2.08 6.44
CA ALA A 184 -25.97 -2.90 5.23
C ALA A 184 -26.01 -2.06 3.96
N ALA A 185 -26.73 -0.94 3.97
CA ALA A 185 -26.73 0.02 2.87
C ALA A 185 -25.34 0.64 2.67
N MET A 186 -24.63 1.01 3.74
CA MET A 186 -23.28 1.60 3.61
C MET A 186 -22.25 0.60 3.09
N VAL A 187 -22.37 -0.66 3.52
CA VAL A 187 -21.55 -1.77 2.99
C VAL A 187 -21.78 -1.93 1.49
N GLU A 188 -23.03 -1.96 1.04
CA GLU A 188 -23.33 -2.08 -0.39
C GLU A 188 -22.87 -0.85 -1.18
N THR A 189 -22.99 0.35 -0.62
CA THR A 189 -22.42 1.56 -1.21
C THR A 189 -20.91 1.43 -1.42
N MET A 190 -20.17 0.88 -0.45
CA MET A 190 -18.72 0.69 -0.59
C MET A 190 -18.35 -0.41 -1.58
N ARG A 191 -19.15 -1.48 -1.69
CA ARG A 191 -19.00 -2.48 -2.75
C ARG A 191 -19.22 -1.84 -4.12
N GLU A 192 -20.25 -1.01 -4.25
CA GLU A 192 -20.55 -0.31 -5.49
C GLU A 192 -19.43 0.69 -5.87
N VAL A 193 -18.88 1.43 -4.91
CA VAL A 193 -17.69 2.25 -5.12
C VAL A 193 -16.55 1.43 -5.73
N ASN A 194 -16.31 0.21 -5.23
CA ASN A 194 -15.28 -0.67 -5.77
C ASN A 194 -15.63 -1.24 -7.17
N ARG A 195 -16.91 -1.49 -7.47
CA ARG A 195 -17.34 -1.83 -8.85
C ARG A 195 -17.16 -0.66 -9.81
N GLN A 196 -17.34 0.58 -9.36
CA GLN A 196 -17.12 1.79 -10.17
C GLN A 196 -15.65 1.96 -10.54
N LEU A 197 -14.71 1.63 -9.64
CA LEU A 197 -13.28 1.64 -9.95
C LEU A 197 -12.94 0.80 -11.18
N VAL A 198 -13.65 -0.32 -11.37
CA VAL A 198 -13.50 -1.24 -12.51
C VAL A 198 -14.19 -0.72 -13.76
N THR A 199 -15.35 -0.08 -13.61
CA THR A 199 -16.25 0.18 -14.74
C THR A 199 -16.19 1.61 -15.28
N GLN A 200 -15.62 2.56 -14.54
CA GLN A 200 -15.67 3.98 -14.88
C GLN A 200 -14.30 4.68 -14.94
N TYR A 201 -13.24 4.06 -14.43
CA TYR A 201 -11.92 4.70 -14.27
C TYR A 201 -10.79 3.93 -14.98
N GLN A 202 -11.11 3.25 -16.07
CA GLN A 202 -10.13 2.41 -16.77
C GLN A 202 -8.98 3.24 -17.35
N ASP A 203 -9.26 4.46 -17.81
CA ASP A 203 -8.24 5.34 -18.39
C ASP A 203 -7.19 5.78 -17.37
N GLU A 204 -7.59 6.05 -16.13
CA GLU A 204 -6.68 6.37 -15.04
C GLU A 204 -5.78 5.17 -14.72
N TYR A 205 -6.33 3.96 -14.62
CA TYR A 205 -5.53 2.77 -14.34
C TYR A 205 -4.64 2.34 -15.53
N ARG A 206 -5.06 2.58 -16.78
CA ARG A 206 -4.21 2.44 -17.97
C ARG A 206 -3.00 3.38 -17.89
N GLN A 207 -3.23 4.65 -17.56
CA GLN A 207 -2.14 5.64 -17.41
C GLN A 207 -1.20 5.30 -16.26
N MET A 208 -1.72 4.79 -15.14
CA MET A 208 -0.90 4.28 -14.03
C MET A 208 0.02 3.14 -14.51
N PHE A 209 -0.52 2.15 -15.23
CA PHE A 209 0.30 1.06 -15.77
C PHE A 209 1.30 1.52 -16.82
N ALA A 210 0.93 2.47 -17.69
CA ALA A 210 1.85 3.06 -18.65
C ALA A 210 3.04 3.74 -17.95
N ALA A 211 2.78 4.53 -16.90
CA ALA A 211 3.84 5.14 -16.09
C ALA A 211 4.71 4.09 -15.38
N LEU A 212 4.09 3.03 -14.84
CA LEU A 212 4.82 1.94 -14.19
C LEU A 212 5.73 1.18 -15.18
N LEU A 213 5.24 0.91 -16.38
CA LEU A 213 6.01 0.26 -17.45
C LEU A 213 7.15 1.16 -17.98
N ALA A 214 6.95 2.47 -18.01
CA ALA A 214 7.96 3.44 -18.42
C ALA A 214 9.08 3.65 -17.38
N LEU A 215 8.82 3.37 -16.10
CA LEU A 215 9.79 3.57 -15.03
C LEU A 215 10.88 2.49 -15.01
N GLU A 216 12.07 2.79 -15.53
CA GLU A 216 13.20 1.85 -15.58
C GLU A 216 13.80 1.55 -14.20
N ASP A 217 14.01 2.58 -13.38
CA ASP A 217 14.56 2.46 -12.01
C ASP A 217 13.94 3.48 -11.05
N GLY A 218 14.00 3.17 -9.76
CA GLY A 218 13.40 3.95 -8.67
C GLY A 218 12.10 3.36 -8.12
N GLY A 219 11.54 4.05 -7.13
CA GLY A 219 10.30 3.69 -6.46
C GLY A 219 9.07 4.29 -7.15
N PHE A 220 8.03 3.48 -7.29
CA PHE A 220 6.72 3.88 -7.79
C PHE A 220 5.71 3.90 -6.63
N LEU A 221 5.09 5.06 -6.40
CA LEU A 221 4.09 5.25 -5.35
C LEU A 221 2.71 5.45 -5.97
N VAL A 222 1.71 4.77 -5.42
CA VAL A 222 0.29 5.07 -5.67
C VAL A 222 -0.36 5.63 -4.41
N ASN A 223 -1.13 6.71 -4.52
CA ASN A 223 -1.83 7.26 -3.37
C ASN A 223 -3.22 7.84 -3.66
N CYS A 224 -3.96 8.05 -2.58
CA CYS A 224 -5.23 8.77 -2.58
C CYS A 224 -5.37 9.49 -1.24
N THR A 225 -6.58 9.83 -0.77
CA THR A 225 -6.74 10.48 0.55
C THR A 225 -6.32 9.58 1.72
N ALA A 226 -6.91 8.38 1.83
CA ALA A 226 -6.69 7.44 2.95
C ALA A 226 -5.72 6.29 2.60
N GLY A 227 -5.42 6.11 1.31
CA GLY A 227 -4.57 5.02 0.83
C GLY A 227 -5.24 3.66 0.86
N LYS A 228 -6.58 3.63 0.82
CA LYS A 228 -7.39 2.45 1.11
C LYS A 228 -8.13 1.91 -0.11
N ASP A 229 -9.16 2.60 -0.60
CA ASP A 229 -10.03 2.07 -1.66
C ASP A 229 -9.40 2.24 -3.05
N ARG A 230 -9.30 3.48 -3.57
CA ARG A 230 -8.63 3.78 -4.86
C ARG A 230 -7.21 3.21 -4.93
N THR A 231 -6.41 3.51 -3.92
CA THR A 231 -5.04 2.99 -3.78
C THR A 231 -4.99 1.48 -3.56
N GLY A 232 -5.97 0.89 -2.89
CA GLY A 232 -6.02 -0.55 -2.65
C GLY A 232 -6.37 -1.32 -3.90
N TYR A 233 -7.28 -0.81 -4.72
CA TYR A 233 -7.55 -1.37 -6.03
C TYR A 233 -6.32 -1.25 -6.95
N ALA A 234 -5.64 -0.09 -6.98
CA ALA A 234 -4.38 0.07 -7.70
C ALA A 234 -3.31 -0.94 -7.27
N ALA A 235 -3.08 -1.07 -5.95
CA ALA A 235 -2.13 -2.04 -5.41
C ALA A 235 -2.55 -3.48 -5.75
N ALA A 236 -3.84 -3.81 -5.70
CA ALA A 236 -4.35 -5.12 -6.08
C ALA A 236 -4.09 -5.45 -7.55
N LEU A 237 -4.33 -4.50 -8.46
CA LEU A 237 -4.03 -4.66 -9.88
C LEU A 237 -2.53 -4.90 -10.12
N ILE A 238 -1.66 -4.11 -9.48
CA ILE A 238 -0.20 -4.25 -9.61
C ILE A 238 0.24 -5.62 -9.09
N LEU A 239 -0.16 -6.00 -7.87
CA LEU A 239 0.21 -7.30 -7.29
C LEU A 239 -0.32 -8.48 -8.11
N HIS A 240 -1.53 -8.38 -8.66
CA HIS A 240 -2.10 -9.41 -9.54
C HIS A 240 -1.30 -9.52 -10.84
N ALA A 241 -0.92 -8.40 -11.46
CA ALA A 241 -0.07 -8.39 -12.65
C ALA A 241 1.30 -9.03 -12.42
N LEU A 242 1.82 -8.95 -11.18
CA LEU A 242 3.05 -9.62 -10.76
C LEU A 242 2.87 -11.11 -10.46
N GLY A 243 1.63 -11.62 -10.43
CA GLY A 243 1.34 -13.02 -10.12
C GLY A 243 1.28 -13.34 -8.63
N VAL A 244 1.03 -12.34 -7.77
CA VAL A 244 0.80 -12.56 -6.34
C VAL A 244 -0.57 -13.22 -6.13
N PRO A 245 -0.69 -14.27 -5.29
CA PRO A 245 -1.97 -14.93 -5.03
C PRO A 245 -3.05 -13.97 -4.47
N ARG A 246 -4.30 -14.12 -4.93
CA ARG A 246 -5.45 -13.29 -4.52
C ARG A 246 -5.60 -13.16 -3.01
N GLU A 247 -5.44 -14.26 -2.27
CA GLU A 247 -5.49 -14.26 -0.79
C GLU A 247 -4.45 -13.32 -0.16
N THR A 248 -3.26 -13.25 -0.75
CA THR A 248 -2.18 -12.35 -0.30
C THR A 248 -2.49 -10.91 -0.65
N ILE A 249 -3.09 -10.66 -1.82
CA ILE A 249 -3.55 -9.33 -2.24
C ILE A 249 -4.64 -8.80 -1.30
N VAL A 250 -5.65 -9.63 -1.01
CA VAL A 250 -6.72 -9.27 -0.07
C VAL A 250 -6.14 -9.05 1.33
N HIS A 251 -5.15 -9.83 1.75
CA HIS A 251 -4.45 -9.60 3.01
C HIS A 251 -3.77 -8.23 3.07
N ASP A 252 -3.01 -7.83 2.04
CA ASP A 252 -2.41 -6.46 1.99
C ASP A 252 -3.48 -5.36 2.05
N TYR A 253 -4.58 -5.54 1.33
CA TYR A 253 -5.67 -4.59 1.34
C TYR A 253 -6.21 -4.39 2.76
N LEU A 254 -6.46 -5.49 3.49
CA LEU A 254 -6.93 -5.48 4.88
C LEU A 254 -5.93 -4.88 5.87
N LEU A 255 -4.63 -4.87 5.58
CA LEU A 255 -3.63 -4.19 6.41
C LEU A 255 -3.91 -2.68 6.54
N SER A 256 -4.66 -2.10 5.61
CA SER A 256 -5.12 -0.72 5.75
C SER A 256 -5.91 -0.51 7.06
N ALA A 257 -6.60 -1.51 7.62
CA ALA A 257 -7.33 -1.34 8.89
C ALA A 257 -6.39 -1.15 10.07
N ARG A 258 -5.14 -1.61 9.95
CA ARG A 258 -4.07 -1.43 10.94
C ARG A 258 -3.29 -0.14 10.71
N TYR A 259 -2.96 0.16 9.46
CA TYR A 259 -2.07 1.29 9.11
C TYR A 259 -2.80 2.59 8.79
N PHE A 260 -4.12 2.53 8.64
CA PHE A 260 -5.00 3.68 8.66
C PHE A 260 -5.72 3.70 10.01
N SER A 261 -5.04 4.21 11.04
CA SER A 261 -5.71 4.65 12.26
C SER A 261 -6.11 6.11 12.08
N ILE A 262 -7.41 6.37 12.00
CA ILE A 262 -7.92 7.73 12.24
C ILE A 262 -7.60 8.01 13.71
N ASP A 263 -6.56 8.80 14.00
CA ASP A 263 -6.49 9.44 15.30
C ASP A 263 -7.77 10.30 15.42
N PRO A 264 -8.68 10.02 16.36
CA PRO A 264 -9.93 10.75 16.49
C PRO A 264 -9.70 12.25 16.70
N ASN A 265 -8.52 12.64 17.22
CA ASN A 265 -8.11 14.02 17.42
C ASN A 265 -7.42 14.63 16.17
N ALA A 266 -7.01 13.80 15.21
CA ALA A 266 -6.44 14.22 13.93
C ALA A 266 -7.48 14.28 12.80
N VAL A 267 -8.77 14.07 13.12
CA VAL A 267 -9.85 14.36 12.17
C VAL A 267 -9.82 15.85 11.88
N ASP A 268 -9.40 16.19 10.67
CA ASP A 268 -9.42 17.55 10.18
C ASP A 268 -10.88 17.99 9.95
N HIS A 269 -11.50 18.50 11.01
CA HIS A 269 -12.88 19.00 10.99
C HIS A 269 -13.07 20.14 10.00
N ALA A 270 -12.03 20.94 9.73
CA ALA A 270 -12.08 22.03 8.76
C ALA A 270 -12.09 21.49 7.32
N ALA A 271 -11.26 20.48 7.02
CA ALA A 271 -11.30 19.76 5.75
C ALA A 271 -12.66 19.07 5.53
N MET A 272 -13.19 18.39 6.55
CA MET A 272 -14.51 17.76 6.47
C MET A 272 -15.63 18.78 6.24
N ALA A 273 -15.61 19.92 6.95
CA ALA A 273 -16.57 21.01 6.78
C ALA A 273 -16.49 21.68 5.40
N SER A 274 -15.31 21.70 4.78
CA SER A 274 -15.13 22.21 3.42
C SER A 274 -15.61 21.22 2.36
N LYS A 275 -15.51 19.91 2.65
CA LYS A 275 -15.83 18.83 1.70
C LYS A 275 -17.32 18.48 1.68
N TYR A 276 -17.99 18.56 2.83
CA TYR A 276 -19.37 18.11 2.99
C TYR A 276 -20.27 19.18 3.59
N PRO A 277 -21.52 19.31 3.12
CA PRO A 277 -22.52 20.15 3.77
C PRO A 277 -22.78 19.72 5.23
N PRO A 278 -23.23 20.63 6.12
CA PRO A 278 -23.53 20.32 7.52
C PRO A 278 -24.47 19.13 7.71
N GLU A 279 -25.48 18.98 6.85
CA GLU A 279 -26.43 17.88 6.87
C GLU A 279 -25.77 16.52 6.59
N VAL A 280 -24.79 16.49 5.68
CA VAL A 280 -24.03 15.27 5.36
C VAL A 280 -23.07 14.94 6.50
N LEU A 281 -22.44 15.95 7.11
CA LEU A 281 -21.56 15.75 8.27
C LEU A 281 -22.30 15.17 9.47
N ALA A 282 -23.56 15.54 9.69
CA ALA A 282 -24.38 14.96 10.75
C ALA A 282 -24.62 13.46 10.51
N ILE A 283 -24.88 13.06 9.26
CA ILE A 283 -25.06 11.66 8.87
C ILE A 283 -23.77 10.85 9.04
N LEU A 284 -22.62 11.42 8.63
CA LEU A 284 -21.30 10.80 8.74
C LEU A 284 -20.83 10.54 10.19
N LYS A 285 -21.48 11.15 11.18
CA LYS A 285 -21.23 10.89 12.61
C LYS A 285 -22.04 9.72 13.15
N SER A 286 -22.98 9.17 12.38
CA SER A 286 -23.83 8.07 12.82
C SER A 286 -23.09 6.73 12.80
N ASP A 287 -23.47 5.82 13.70
CA ASP A 287 -22.95 4.45 13.72
C ASP A 287 -23.22 3.71 12.40
N ALA A 288 -24.32 4.04 11.72
CA ALA A 288 -24.67 3.47 10.42
C ALA A 288 -23.58 3.71 9.36
N THR A 289 -22.82 4.81 9.46
CA THR A 289 -21.76 5.19 8.51
C THR A 289 -20.37 4.63 8.80
N LYS A 290 -20.18 3.89 9.90
CA LYS A 290 -18.91 3.22 10.21
C LYS A 290 -18.32 2.41 9.04
N PRO A 291 -19.10 1.65 8.25
CA PRO A 291 -18.57 0.87 7.13
C PRO A 291 -17.84 1.70 6.06
N LEU A 292 -18.12 2.99 5.93
CA LEU A 292 -17.42 3.88 4.99
C LEU A 292 -15.96 4.12 5.40
N GLY A 293 -15.70 4.13 6.71
CA GLY A 293 -14.34 4.24 7.28
C GLY A 293 -13.59 2.91 7.35
N GLU A 294 -14.29 1.78 7.31
CA GLU A 294 -13.74 0.43 7.54
C GLU A 294 -13.21 -0.27 6.30
N VAL A 295 -12.17 -1.09 6.45
CA VAL A 295 -11.64 -1.92 5.37
C VAL A 295 -12.25 -3.30 5.50
N ARG A 296 -13.05 -3.71 4.51
CA ARG A 296 -13.69 -5.03 4.49
C ARG A 296 -13.32 -5.77 3.21
N SER A 297 -13.01 -7.06 3.31
CA SER A 297 -12.55 -7.86 2.16
C SER A 297 -13.56 -7.84 1.02
N ASP A 298 -14.85 -7.91 1.34
CA ASP A 298 -15.95 -7.89 0.39
C ASP A 298 -15.99 -6.62 -0.49
N TYR A 299 -15.37 -5.52 -0.08
CA TYR A 299 -15.21 -4.33 -0.92
C TYR A 299 -14.27 -4.60 -2.09
N LEU A 300 -13.08 -5.14 -1.82
CA LEU A 300 -12.13 -5.48 -2.87
C LEU A 300 -12.61 -6.69 -3.69
N GLU A 301 -13.30 -7.64 -3.06
CA GLU A 301 -13.91 -8.77 -3.76
C GLU A 301 -15.02 -8.32 -4.73
N ALA A 302 -15.73 -7.23 -4.45
CA ALA A 302 -16.68 -6.65 -5.39
C ALA A 302 -15.99 -6.11 -6.65
N ALA A 303 -14.78 -5.53 -6.52
CA ALA A 303 -13.97 -5.15 -7.68
C ALA A 303 -13.51 -6.38 -8.49
N PHE A 304 -13.00 -7.43 -7.82
CA PHE A 304 -12.62 -8.66 -8.51
C PHE A 304 -13.80 -9.29 -9.26
N SER A 305 -14.95 -9.38 -8.60
CA SER A 305 -16.19 -9.91 -9.21
C SER A 305 -16.64 -9.07 -10.40
N ALA A 306 -16.49 -7.74 -10.35
CA ALA A 306 -16.80 -6.87 -11.47
C ALA A 306 -15.82 -7.04 -12.65
N MET A 307 -14.52 -7.25 -12.39
CA MET A 307 -13.54 -7.57 -13.44
C MET A 307 -13.85 -8.91 -14.12
N GLU A 308 -14.18 -9.92 -13.31
CA GLU A 308 -14.60 -11.25 -13.80
C GLU A 308 -15.93 -11.18 -14.57
N ALA A 309 -16.88 -10.35 -14.16
CA ALA A 309 -18.13 -10.18 -14.91
C ALA A 309 -17.89 -9.48 -16.26
N ALA A 310 -16.97 -8.51 -16.31
CA ALA A 310 -16.69 -7.73 -17.52
C ALA A 310 -15.88 -8.50 -18.56
N SER A 311 -14.85 -9.24 -18.12
CA SER A 311 -13.87 -9.87 -19.03
C SER A 311 -13.73 -11.38 -18.80
N GLY A 312 -14.50 -11.97 -17.88
CA GLY A 312 -14.49 -13.40 -17.57
C GLY A 312 -13.29 -13.91 -16.76
N SER A 313 -12.33 -13.04 -16.44
CA SER A 313 -11.20 -13.28 -15.53
C SER A 313 -10.47 -11.97 -15.26
N VAL A 314 -9.73 -11.86 -14.16
CA VAL A 314 -8.91 -10.67 -13.86
C VAL A 314 -7.79 -10.50 -14.88
N GLU A 315 -7.22 -11.60 -15.36
CA GLU A 315 -6.16 -11.61 -16.39
C GLU A 315 -6.65 -11.00 -17.69
N ARG A 316 -7.82 -11.43 -18.18
CA ARG A 316 -8.44 -10.83 -19.37
C ARG A 316 -8.84 -9.38 -19.16
N TYR A 317 -9.26 -9.00 -17.96
CA TYR A 317 -9.52 -7.59 -17.66
C TYR A 317 -8.24 -6.74 -17.77
N LEU A 318 -7.12 -7.20 -17.21
CA LEU A 318 -5.82 -6.52 -17.36
C LEU A 318 -5.45 -6.38 -18.84
N GLU A 319 -5.59 -7.44 -19.64
CA GLU A 319 -5.22 -7.46 -21.06
C GLU A 319 -6.17 -6.63 -21.94
N GLU A 320 -7.45 -6.97 -21.95
CA GLU A 320 -8.44 -6.44 -22.88
C GLU A 320 -8.90 -5.02 -22.49
N VAL A 321 -8.96 -4.74 -21.19
CA VAL A 321 -9.47 -3.45 -20.69
C VAL A 321 -8.34 -2.52 -20.31
N LEU A 322 -7.29 -2.98 -19.62
CA LEU A 322 -6.20 -2.09 -19.21
C LEU A 322 -4.98 -2.10 -20.16
N GLY A 323 -4.97 -2.95 -21.19
CA GLY A 323 -3.85 -3.04 -22.13
C GLY A 323 -2.57 -3.60 -21.51
N VAL A 324 -2.70 -4.37 -20.42
CA VAL A 324 -1.60 -4.99 -19.67
C VAL A 324 -1.67 -6.50 -19.89
N GLY A 325 -1.29 -6.91 -21.10
CA GLY A 325 -1.27 -8.31 -21.51
C GLY A 325 -0.04 -9.04 -20.99
N GLU A 326 0.16 -10.26 -21.48
CA GLU A 326 1.32 -11.06 -21.08
C GLU A 326 2.69 -10.39 -21.35
N PRO A 327 2.92 -9.70 -22.48
CA PRO A 327 4.17 -8.99 -22.72
C PRO A 327 4.47 -7.93 -21.65
N GLU A 328 3.49 -7.10 -21.31
CA GLU A 328 3.63 -6.04 -20.30
C GLU A 328 3.85 -6.65 -18.91
N ARG A 329 3.06 -7.67 -18.55
CA ARG A 329 3.22 -8.36 -17.27
C ARG A 329 4.56 -9.06 -17.15
N ALA A 330 5.12 -9.59 -18.24
CA ALA A 330 6.46 -10.17 -18.24
C ALA A 330 7.52 -9.13 -17.89
N VAL A 331 7.47 -7.94 -18.49
CA VAL A 331 8.36 -6.81 -18.16
C VAL A 331 8.21 -6.40 -16.70
N LEU A 332 6.97 -6.24 -16.22
CA LEU A 332 6.71 -5.90 -14.81
C LEU A 332 7.28 -6.95 -13.87
N ARG A 333 7.09 -8.23 -14.16
CA ARG A 333 7.63 -9.30 -13.32
C ARG A 333 9.15 -9.33 -13.33
N GLU A 334 9.80 -9.15 -14.48
CA GLU A 334 11.27 -9.06 -14.55
C GLU A 334 11.80 -7.91 -13.69
N ARG A 335 11.17 -6.74 -13.78
CA ARG A 335 11.60 -5.52 -13.08
C ARG A 335 11.29 -5.54 -11.58
N TYR A 336 10.11 -6.04 -11.20
CA TYR A 336 9.57 -5.88 -9.85
C TYR A 336 9.51 -7.18 -9.05
N THR A 337 9.98 -8.30 -9.58
CA THR A 337 10.15 -9.53 -8.80
C THR A 337 11.59 -10.04 -8.82
N THR A 338 11.96 -10.85 -7.85
CA THR A 338 13.28 -11.44 -7.72
C THR A 338 13.20 -12.90 -7.27
N ASN A 339 14.22 -13.67 -7.62
CA ASN A 339 14.45 -15.03 -7.13
C ASN A 339 15.27 -15.04 -5.84
N ASP A 340 15.72 -13.88 -5.37
CA ASP A 340 16.59 -13.75 -4.20
C ASP A 340 15.98 -14.49 -2.99
N GLN A 341 16.67 -15.57 -2.61
CA GLN A 341 16.35 -16.55 -1.57
C GLN A 341 17.51 -16.74 -0.62
#